data_AF-A0A7C5PBM3-F1
#
_entry.id   AF-A0A7C5PBM3-F1
#
_cell.length_a   1.000
_cell.length_b   1.000
_cell.length_c   1.000
_cell.angle_alpha   90.00
_cell.angle_beta   90.00
_cell.angle_gamma   90.00
#
_symmetry.space_group_name_H-M   'P 1'
#
loop_
_entity.id
_entity.type
_entity.pdbx_description
1 polymer ?
#
loop_
_entity_poly.entity_id
_entity_poly.type
_entity_poly.pdbx_seq_one_letter_code
_entity_poly.pdbx_strand_id
1 'polypeptide(L)'
;MKVLIAHEIFPPEFVGGGESLMLRICLGLKERGIDVKVLTSGNPKIKSYKEIETIRIPVNRYLMNLAFFQVLKHAKDVDLIQASSGNLCFPSWLAAKLLNKPICCYVHHILNGYWKDVRGIFVG
;
A
#
# COMPACT_ATOMS: atom_id res chain seq x y z
N MET A 1 0.34 -18.63 -2.43
CA MET A 1 -0.54 -17.44 -2.40
C MET A 1 0.29 -16.22 -2.72
N LYS A 2 -0.25 -15.30 -3.53
CA LYS A 2 0.38 -14.04 -3.92
C LYS A 2 -0.42 -12.86 -3.38
N VAL A 3 0.25 -11.90 -2.75
CA VAL A 3 -0.38 -10.72 -2.16
C VAL A 3 0.22 -9.45 -2.74
N LEU A 4 -0.64 -8.56 -3.23
CA LEU A 4 -0.27 -7.17 -3.54
C LEU A 4 -0.51 -6.31 -2.29
N ILE A 5 0.56 -5.80 -1.71
CA ILE A 5 0.50 -4.80 -0.64
C ILE A 5 0.49 -3.41 -1.28
N ALA A 6 -0.55 -2.62 -1.05
CA ALA A 6 -0.65 -1.23 -1.47
C ALA A 6 -0.41 -0.31 -0.26
N HIS A 7 0.75 0.33 -0.22
CA HIS A 7 1.16 1.23 0.87
C HIS A 7 1.90 2.44 0.31
N GLU A 8 1.65 3.63 0.83
CA GLU A 8 2.05 4.88 0.17
C GLU A 8 3.56 5.09 0.11
N ILE A 9 4.26 4.70 1.17
CA ILE A 9 5.71 4.76 1.30
C ILE A 9 6.17 3.37 1.76
N PHE A 10 7.30 2.90 1.26
CA PHE A 10 7.88 1.65 1.69
C PHE A 10 9.41 1.76 1.72
N PRO A 11 10.09 1.10 2.66
CA PRO A 11 11.54 1.21 2.82
C PRO A 11 12.31 0.98 1.51
N PRO A 12 13.40 1.71 1.24
CA PRO A 12 14.28 2.33 2.22
C PRO A 12 13.84 3.69 2.77
N GLU A 13 12.84 4.33 2.18
CA GLU A 13 12.30 5.58 2.69
C GLU A 13 11.43 5.35 3.94
N PHE A 14 11.66 6.15 4.99
CA PHE A 14 10.88 6.13 6.23
C PHE A 14 10.41 7.56 6.53
N VAL A 15 9.11 7.70 6.85
CA VAL A 15 8.54 8.97 7.33
C VAL A 15 7.92 8.79 8.72
N GLY A 16 7.57 7.56 9.12
CA GLY A 16 7.12 7.27 10.48
C GLY A 16 7.16 5.77 10.83
N GLY A 17 6.28 5.36 11.73
CA GLY A 17 6.19 3.97 12.20
C GLY A 17 5.48 3.02 11.22
N GLY A 18 4.61 3.55 10.35
CA GLY A 18 3.81 2.75 9.42
C GLY A 18 4.66 1.94 8.45
N GLU A 19 5.74 2.52 7.93
CA GLU A 19 6.64 1.85 6.99
C GLU A 19 7.42 0.70 7.67
N SER A 20 7.83 0.91 8.92
CA SER A 20 8.51 -0.12 9.72
C SER A 20 7.59 -1.29 10.03
N LEU A 21 6.33 -1.01 10.37
CA LEU A 21 5.32 -2.03 10.61
C LEU A 21 5.00 -2.80 9.33
N MET A 22 4.79 -2.10 8.21
CA MET A 22 4.50 -2.74 6.92
C MET A 22 5.64 -3.65 6.46
N LEU A 23 6.90 -3.23 6.66
CA LEU A 23 8.06 -4.08 6.39
C LEU A 23 8.03 -5.37 7.21
N ARG A 24 7.75 -5.30 8.51
CA ARG A 24 7.64 -6.48 9.38
C ARG A 24 6.52 -7.42 8.93
N ILE A 25 5.37 -6.87 8.53
CA ILE A 25 4.27 -7.66 7.98
C ILE A 25 4.71 -8.39 6.71
N CYS A 26 5.35 -7.68 5.75
CA CYS A 26 5.81 -8.29 4.51
C CYS A 26 6.82 -9.42 4.75
N LEU A 27 7.78 -9.21 5.66
CA LEU A 27 8.77 -10.24 6.03
C LEU A 27 8.08 -11.45 6.67
N GLY A 28 7.18 -11.23 7.63
CA GLY A 28 6.44 -12.32 8.27
C GLY A 28 5.54 -13.10 7.31
N LEU A 29 4.99 -12.46 6.27
CA LEU A 29 4.25 -13.15 5.21
C LEU A 29 5.21 -14.01 4.36
N LYS A 30 6.36 -13.46 3.95
CA LYS A 30 7.37 -14.21 3.20
C LYS A 30 7.89 -15.43 3.97
N GLU A 31 8.14 -15.30 5.27
CA GLU A 31 8.56 -16.42 6.15
C GLU A 31 7.53 -17.56 6.16
N ARG A 32 6.26 -17.26 5.91
CA ARG A 32 5.16 -18.24 5.80
C ARG A 32 4.99 -18.80 4.38
N GLY A 33 5.93 -18.53 3.47
CA GLY A 33 5.87 -18.96 2.07
C GLY A 33 4.88 -18.19 1.20
N ILE A 34 4.44 -17.01 1.65
CA ILE A 34 3.55 -16.14 0.87
C ILE A 34 4.40 -15.23 -0.01
N ASP A 35 4.08 -15.19 -1.29
CA ASP A 35 4.74 -14.29 -2.24
C ASP A 35 4.12 -12.88 -2.11
N VAL A 36 4.98 -11.89 -1.91
CA VAL A 36 4.58 -10.52 -1.56
C VAL A 36 5.29 -9.54 -2.49
N LYS A 37 4.49 -8.68 -3.11
CA LYS A 37 4.98 -7.49 -3.82
C LYS A 37 4.29 -6.24 -3.30
N VAL A 38 5.02 -5.14 -3.26
CA VAL A 38 4.55 -3.86 -2.71
C VAL A 38 4.44 -2.82 -3.81
N LEU A 39 3.28 -2.19 -3.93
CA LEU A 39 3.09 -0.99 -4.75
C LEU A 39 3.11 0.24 -3.85
N THR A 40 4.01 1.17 -4.16
CA THR A 40 4.31 2.36 -3.35
C THR A 40 4.72 3.55 -4.21
N SER A 41 4.77 4.75 -3.61
CA SER A 41 5.50 5.88 -4.21
C SER A 41 7.01 5.73 -4.00
N GLY A 42 7.82 6.39 -4.84
CA GLY A 42 9.27 6.50 -4.66
C GLY A 42 10.08 6.29 -5.94
N ASN A 43 11.37 5.97 -5.77
CA ASN A 43 12.31 5.84 -6.89
C ASN A 43 12.08 4.53 -7.69
N PRO A 44 11.68 4.58 -8.97
CA PRO A 44 11.40 3.38 -9.80
C PRO A 44 12.64 2.52 -10.09
N LYS A 45 13.86 3.02 -9.84
CA LYS A 45 15.09 2.23 -9.95
C LYS A 45 15.23 1.18 -8.84
N ILE A 46 14.56 1.38 -7.70
CA ILE A 46 14.57 0.42 -6.60
C ILE A 46 13.48 -0.62 -6.91
N LYS A 47 13.90 -1.83 -7.29
CA LYS A 47 13.00 -2.93 -7.67
C LYS A 47 12.68 -3.88 -6.52
N SER A 48 13.47 -3.84 -5.45
CA SER A 48 13.26 -4.66 -4.27
C SER A 48 13.90 -4.03 -3.04
N TYR A 49 13.39 -4.41 -1.87
CA TYR A 49 14.01 -4.11 -0.58
C TYR A 49 13.89 -5.33 0.33
N LYS A 50 15.01 -5.84 0.86
CA LYS A 50 15.05 -7.09 1.66
C LYS A 50 14.28 -8.24 1.01
N GLU A 51 14.58 -8.50 -0.27
CA GLU A 51 13.96 -9.55 -1.07
C GLU A 51 12.44 -9.41 -1.32
N ILE A 52 11.84 -8.28 -0.94
CA ILE A 52 10.45 -7.94 -1.25
C ILE A 52 10.45 -7.14 -2.54
N GLU A 53 9.70 -7.60 -3.56
CA GLU A 53 9.55 -6.86 -4.81
C GLU A 53 8.81 -5.55 -4.56
N THR A 54 9.30 -4.45 -5.15
CA THR A 54 8.68 -3.13 -5.04
C THR A 54 8.39 -2.53 -6.41
N ILE A 55 7.13 -2.16 -6.63
CA ILE A 55 6.66 -1.36 -7.75
C ILE A 55 6.54 0.09 -7.27
N ARG A 56 7.50 0.92 -7.67
CA ARG A 56 7.60 2.31 -7.21
C ARG A 56 7.15 3.28 -8.29
N ILE A 57 6.15 4.08 -7.96
CA ILE A 57 5.62 5.13 -8.84
C ILE A 57 6.33 6.45 -8.48
N PRO A 58 6.98 7.13 -9.45
CA PRO A 58 7.74 8.38 -9.20
C PRO A 58 6.81 9.59 -9.03
N VAL A 59 5.89 9.53 -8.08
CA VAL A 59 4.95 10.61 -7.75
C VAL A 59 4.99 10.88 -6.25
N ASN A 60 4.49 12.05 -5.85
CA ASN A 60 4.29 12.34 -4.43
C ASN A 60 3.25 11.35 -3.85
N ARG A 61 3.46 10.89 -2.61
CA ARG A 61 2.57 9.95 -1.92
C ARG A 61 1.08 10.37 -1.93
N TYR A 62 0.78 11.66 -1.85
CA TYR A 62 -0.60 12.18 -1.86
C TYR A 62 -1.30 11.99 -3.22
N LEU A 63 -0.53 11.87 -4.30
CA LEU A 63 -1.04 11.61 -5.65
C LEU A 63 -1.31 10.12 -5.90
N MET A 64 -1.01 9.24 -4.95
CA MET A 64 -1.24 7.80 -5.10
C MET A 64 -2.74 7.44 -5.21
N ASN A 65 -3.64 8.36 -4.87
CA ASN A 65 -5.07 8.23 -5.18
C ASN A 65 -5.35 8.05 -6.69
N LEU A 66 -4.45 8.56 -7.54
CA LEU A 66 -4.53 8.45 -9.00
C LEU A 66 -3.85 7.20 -9.55
N ALA A 67 -3.24 6.36 -8.70
CA ALA A 67 -2.50 5.17 -9.11
C ALA A 67 -3.37 3.98 -9.49
N PHE A 68 -4.67 4.18 -9.76
CA PHE A 68 -5.65 3.14 -10.06
C PHE A 68 -5.17 2.16 -11.15
N PHE A 69 -4.70 2.67 -12.30
CA PHE A 69 -4.23 1.80 -13.39
C PHE A 69 -3.05 0.93 -12.99
N GLN A 70 -2.21 1.40 -12.07
CA GLN A 70 -1.02 0.69 -11.63
C GLN A 70 -1.42 -0.41 -10.66
N VAL A 71 -2.34 -0.09 -9.74
CA VAL A 71 -2.94 -1.11 -8.86
C VAL A 71 -3.66 -2.17 -9.68
N LEU A 72 -4.51 -1.76 -10.64
CA LEU A 72 -5.24 -2.68 -11.51
C LEU A 72 -4.29 -3.59 -12.31
N LYS A 73 -3.21 -3.03 -12.88
CA LYS A 73 -2.21 -3.79 -13.63
C LYS A 73 -1.56 -4.87 -12.75
N HIS A 74 -1.10 -4.50 -11.56
CA HIS A 74 -0.33 -5.37 -10.68
C HIS A 74 -1.18 -6.26 -9.77
N ALA A 75 -2.51 -6.06 -9.75
CA ALA A 75 -3.46 -6.91 -9.03
C ALA A 75 -3.98 -8.11 -9.85
N LYS A 76 -3.73 -8.16 -11.17
CA LYS A 76 -4.24 -9.23 -12.03
C LYS A 76 -3.70 -10.61 -11.68
N ASP A 77 -2.43 -10.67 -11.27
CA ASP A 77 -1.66 -11.89 -11.04
C ASP A 77 -1.50 -12.23 -9.55
N VAL A 78 -2.28 -11.60 -8.66
CA VAL A 78 -2.29 -11.89 -7.23
C VAL A 78 -3.61 -12.53 -6.78
N ASP A 79 -3.57 -13.17 -5.62
CA ASP A 79 -4.74 -13.81 -5.01
C ASP A 79 -5.49 -12.86 -4.07
N LEU A 80 -4.76 -11.91 -3.45
CA LEU A 80 -5.28 -10.97 -2.45
C LEU A 80 -4.64 -9.58 -2.62
N ILE A 81 -5.43 -8.54 -2.38
CA ILE A 81 -4.92 -7.17 -2.21
C ILE A 81 -4.98 -6.81 -0.73
N GLN A 82 -3.89 -6.31 -0.15
CA GLN A 82 -3.91 -5.64 1.15
C GLN A 82 -3.66 -4.16 0.93
N ALA A 83 -4.56 -3.30 1.38
CA ALA A 83 -4.42 -1.86 1.26
C ALA A 83 -4.32 -1.20 2.63
N SER A 84 -3.47 -0.18 2.79
CA SER A 84 -3.49 0.65 3.99
C SER A 84 -4.56 1.74 3.90
N SER A 85 -5.16 2.11 5.04
CA SER A 85 -6.05 3.26 5.16
C SER A 85 -5.29 4.55 4.80
N GLY A 86 -5.48 5.04 3.58
CA GLY A 86 -4.74 6.15 3.00
C GLY A 86 -5.02 6.30 1.51
N ASN A 87 -4.13 7.00 0.82
CA ASN A 87 -4.22 7.40 -0.59
C ASN A 87 -4.28 6.20 -1.56
N LEU A 88 -3.91 4.99 -1.13
CA LEU A 88 -4.04 3.79 -1.96
C LEU A 88 -5.30 2.96 -1.67
N CYS A 89 -6.04 3.26 -0.59
CA CYS A 89 -7.19 2.44 -0.19
C CYS A 89 -8.29 2.43 -1.27
N PHE A 90 -8.67 3.61 -1.76
CA PHE A 90 -9.70 3.73 -2.79
C PHE A 90 -9.32 3.07 -4.13
N PRO A 91 -8.15 3.36 -4.74
CA PRO A 91 -7.77 2.70 -5.99
C PRO A 91 -7.60 1.18 -5.83
N SER A 92 -7.12 0.70 -4.67
CA SER A 92 -7.07 -0.73 -4.37
C SER A 92 -8.43 -1.39 -4.26
N TRP A 93 -9.38 -0.76 -3.58
CA TRP A 93 -10.76 -1.26 -3.50
C TRP A 93 -11.43 -1.31 -4.87
N LEU A 94 -11.25 -0.27 -5.68
CA LEU A 94 -11.82 -0.23 -7.03
C LEU A 94 -11.21 -1.32 -7.93
N ALA A 95 -9.89 -1.50 -7.89
CA ALA A 95 -9.21 -2.57 -8.62
C ALA A 95 -9.64 -3.96 -8.16
N ALA A 96 -9.78 -4.18 -6.84
CA ALA A 96 -10.28 -5.42 -6.27
C ALA A 96 -11.68 -5.75 -6.79
N LYS A 97 -12.58 -4.76 -6.77
CA LYS A 97 -13.97 -4.90 -7.26
C LYS A 97 -14.02 -5.26 -8.75
N LEU A 98 -13.23 -4.59 -9.58
CA LEU A 98 -13.21 -4.84 -11.03
C LEU A 98 -12.59 -6.20 -11.39
N LEU A 99 -11.63 -6.68 -10.60
CA LEU A 99 -10.97 -7.97 -10.83
C LEU A 99 -11.60 -9.13 -10.04
N ASN A 100 -12.68 -8.90 -9.28
CA ASN A 100 -13.26 -9.85 -8.33
C ASN A 100 -12.21 -10.49 -7.40
N LYS A 101 -11.28 -9.66 -6.88
CA LYS A 101 -10.24 -10.09 -5.94
C LYS A 101 -10.66 -9.76 -4.50
N PRO A 102 -10.38 -10.64 -3.52
CA PRO A 102 -10.52 -10.28 -2.13
C PRO A 102 -9.58 -9.13 -1.76
N ILE A 103 -10.02 -8.26 -0.85
CA ILE A 103 -9.24 -7.14 -0.34
C ILE A 103 -9.31 -7.07 1.19
N CYS A 104 -8.17 -6.87 1.83
CA CYS A 104 -8.04 -6.57 3.25
C CYS A 104 -7.58 -5.12 3.43
N CYS A 105 -8.30 -4.33 4.24
CA CYS A 105 -7.90 -2.97 4.56
C CYS A 105 -7.24 -2.93 5.94
N TYR A 106 -6.00 -2.45 6.00
CA TYR A 106 -5.25 -2.24 7.22
C TYR A 106 -5.37 -0.78 7.67
N VAL A 107 -6.03 -0.54 8.81
CA VAL A 107 -6.23 0.81 9.34
C VAL A 107 -5.13 1.14 10.34
N HIS A 108 -4.28 2.12 10.03
CA HIS A 108 -3.15 2.52 10.90
C HIS A 108 -3.59 3.40 12.07
N HIS A 109 -4.57 4.27 11.84
CA HIS A 109 -5.04 5.22 12.84
C HIS A 109 -6.56 5.37 12.75
N ILE A 110 -7.23 5.30 13.90
CA ILE A 110 -8.65 5.62 14.05
C ILE A 110 -8.71 6.84 14.98
N LEU A 111 -8.78 8.03 14.40
CA LEU A 111 -8.76 9.30 15.14
C LEU A 111 -10.17 9.92 15.27
N ASN A 112 -11.16 9.43 14.51
CA ASN A 112 -12.53 9.97 14.50
C ASN A 112 -12.53 11.51 14.33
N GLY A 113 -13.29 12.27 15.13
CA GLY A 113 -13.34 13.73 15.06
C GLY A 113 -12.00 14.42 15.32
N TYR A 114 -11.04 13.75 15.97
CA TYR A 114 -9.70 14.28 16.21
C TYR A 114 -8.89 14.48 14.92
N TRP A 115 -9.32 13.89 13.79
CA TRP A 115 -8.74 14.20 12.49
C TRP A 115 -8.81 15.69 12.16
N LYS A 116 -9.87 16.40 12.58
CA LYS A 116 -10.01 17.84 12.38
C LYS A 116 -8.94 18.64 13.11
N ASP A 117 -8.49 18.15 14.26
CA ASP A 117 -7.46 18.80 15.07
C ASP A 117 -6.07 18.56 14.49
N VAL A 118 -5.84 17.39 13.88
CA VAL A 118 -4.53 17.02 13.32
C VAL A 118 -4.33 17.50 11.89
N ARG A 119 -5.38 17.48 11.05
CA ARG A 119 -5.31 17.82 9.61
C ARG A 119 -6.07 19.09 9.22
N GLY A 120 -6.80 19.67 10.15
CA GLY A 120 -7.65 20.83 9.90
C GLY A 120 -9.05 20.45 9.41
N ILE A 121 -10.00 21.34 9.60
CA ILE A 121 -11.44 21.15 9.36
C ILE A 121 -11.77 20.74 7.92
N PHE A 122 -10.95 21.13 6.94
CA PHE A 122 -11.22 20.88 5.52
C PHE A 122 -10.65 19.54 5.01
N VAL A 123 -9.73 18.92 5.76
CA VAL A 123 -8.96 17.75 5.29
C VAL A 123 -9.11 16.55 6.24
N GLY A 124 -9.58 16.78 7.48
CA GLY A 124 -9.83 15.78 8.51
C GLY A 124 -11.30 15.45 8.73
#